data_AF-A0A8B6GAQ3-F1
#
_entry.id   AF-A0A8B6GAQ3-F1
#
_cell.length_a   1.000
_cell.length_b   1.000
_cell.length_c   1.000
_cell.angle_alpha   90.00
_cell.angle_beta   90.00
_cell.angle_gamma   90.00
#
_symmetry.space_group_name_H-M   'P 1'
#
loop_
_entity.id
_entity.type
_entity.pdbx_description
1 polymer ?
#
loop_
_entity_poly.entity_id
_entity_poly.type
_entity_poly.pdbx_seq_one_letter_code
_entity_poly.pdbx_strand_id
1 'polypeptide(L)'
;MGAHNRYWSVDNVYAQQNGGKYNFVMAPLVAVPNDTSFWYDLMKNATSWGLKMYEQDWLNVETLLSNDLAEDLSLGERWLTEMGNAAEFNNITIQYCMSLPRHGLMSTQIPVVTQARASEDYHVQEDQWKIGVSSMFAYALGLAPSKDTFWTTTVQNGNPKYPKKQELWPALQTVVATLSMGPVGPGDMIGATNKDLLMRCCNMEGLILKPSRPATAMDLQIIKAAFPDFNGPDGQVWTSLSEIYGDKTTQFGILLAANMSKPYKLRAYQTEFPYQFYDSIVFPYNKPQAAMPFNGKYPLNLNGCTSDQFCLFYLSPIIIV
;
A
#
# COMPACT_ATOMS: atom_id res chain seq x y z
N MET A 1 5.59 1.89 17.72
CA MET A 1 6.47 0.87 17.10
C MET A 1 5.62 -0.08 16.28
N GLY A 2 6.10 -0.58 15.14
CA GLY A 2 5.47 -1.68 14.41
C GLY A 2 6.25 -2.97 14.65
N ALA A 3 5.58 -4.11 14.80
CA ALA A 3 6.21 -5.42 14.86
C ALA A 3 5.64 -6.30 13.76
N HIS A 4 6.48 -7.22 13.30
CA HIS A 4 6.21 -8.10 12.18
C HIS A 4 6.31 -9.55 12.65
N ASN A 5 5.32 -10.36 12.30
CA ASN A 5 5.34 -11.79 12.53
C ASN A 5 4.99 -12.53 11.25
N ARG A 6 5.70 -13.61 10.96
CA ARG A 6 5.38 -14.51 9.85
C ARG A 6 4.30 -15.51 10.29
N TYR A 7 4.20 -16.63 9.58
CA TYR A 7 3.44 -17.79 10.02
C TYR A 7 3.98 -18.35 11.34
N TRP A 8 3.14 -19.07 12.08
CA TRP A 8 3.56 -19.78 13.27
C TRP A 8 4.15 -21.15 12.92
N SER A 9 5.39 -21.40 13.34
CA SER A 9 6.06 -22.69 13.12
C SER A 9 5.46 -23.81 13.97
N VAL A 10 5.55 -25.06 13.50
CA VAL A 10 5.25 -26.24 14.33
C VAL A 10 6.15 -26.37 15.55
N ASP A 11 7.33 -25.74 15.56
CA ASP A 11 8.27 -25.75 16.69
C ASP A 11 8.10 -24.50 17.59
N ASN A 12 7.00 -23.75 17.45
CA ASN A 12 6.81 -22.55 18.24
C ASN A 12 6.76 -22.86 19.75
N VAL A 13 7.41 -22.02 20.56
CA VAL A 13 7.53 -22.23 22.01
C VAL A 13 6.24 -21.99 22.81
N TYR A 14 5.18 -21.53 22.14
CA TYR A 14 3.90 -21.17 22.77
C TYR A 14 2.93 -22.35 22.81
N ALA A 15 3.01 -23.24 21.82
CA ALA A 15 2.16 -24.41 21.69
C ALA A 15 2.41 -25.45 22.78
N GLN A 16 1.34 -26.02 23.32
CA GLN A 16 1.39 -27.10 24.33
C GLN A 16 2.20 -28.31 23.86
N GLN A 17 2.15 -28.63 22.57
CA GLN A 17 2.90 -29.71 21.94
C GLN A 17 4.42 -29.54 22.09
N ASN A 18 4.88 -28.30 22.30
CA ASN A 18 6.29 -27.94 22.49
C ASN A 18 6.59 -27.51 23.94
N GLY A 19 5.71 -27.85 24.89
CA GLY A 19 5.85 -27.48 26.30
C GLY A 19 5.40 -26.05 26.64
N GLY A 20 4.75 -25.36 25.69
CA GLY A 20 4.11 -24.07 25.91
C GLY A 20 2.76 -24.18 26.62
N LYS A 21 2.06 -23.05 26.74
CA LYS A 21 0.80 -22.94 27.51
C LYS A 21 -0.45 -23.06 26.62
N TYR A 22 -0.35 -22.71 25.34
CA TYR A 22 -1.50 -22.36 24.52
C TYR A 22 -1.86 -23.44 23.49
N ASN A 23 -3.14 -23.51 23.14
CA ASN A 23 -3.61 -24.43 22.12
C ASN A 23 -3.27 -23.92 20.72
N PHE A 24 -2.64 -24.79 19.93
CA PHE A 24 -2.38 -24.59 18.51
C PHE A 24 -2.88 -25.80 17.72
N VAL A 25 -3.47 -25.56 16.55
CA VAL A 25 -3.73 -26.60 15.56
C VAL A 25 -2.43 -26.85 14.81
N MET A 26 -1.95 -28.09 14.82
CA MET A 26 -0.66 -28.46 14.25
C MET A 26 -0.86 -29.06 12.86
N ALA A 27 -0.54 -28.29 11.82
CA ALA A 27 -0.41 -28.83 10.47
C ALA A 27 1.02 -29.36 10.26
N PRO A 28 1.33 -30.02 9.12
CA PRO A 28 2.65 -30.62 8.92
C PRO A 28 3.84 -29.65 8.95
N LEU A 29 3.66 -28.40 8.51
CA LEU A 29 4.73 -27.40 8.37
C LEU A 29 4.47 -26.09 9.12
N VAL A 30 3.22 -25.83 9.47
CA VAL A 30 2.76 -24.61 10.13
C VAL A 30 1.85 -24.98 11.29
N ALA A 31 1.67 -24.07 12.23
CA ALA A 31 0.70 -24.21 13.30
C ALA A 31 -0.25 -23.01 13.26
N VAL A 32 -1.49 -23.18 13.68
CA VAL A 32 -2.46 -22.07 13.73
C VAL A 32 -2.84 -21.85 15.20
N PRO A 33 -2.61 -20.65 15.77
CA PRO A 33 -3.06 -20.34 17.12
C PRO A 33 -4.57 -20.49 17.22
N ASN A 34 -5.02 -21.29 18.17
CA ASN A 34 -6.43 -21.62 18.36
C ASN A 34 -6.80 -21.51 19.84
N ASP A 35 -6.41 -20.37 20.43
CA ASP A 35 -6.55 -20.06 21.83
C ASP A 35 -6.68 -18.55 22.00
N THR A 36 -7.86 -18.07 22.39
CA THR A 36 -8.08 -16.64 22.60
C THR A 36 -7.07 -16.04 23.58
N SER A 37 -6.71 -16.77 24.65
CA SER A 37 -5.81 -16.25 25.69
C SER A 37 -4.39 -16.00 25.18
N PHE A 38 -3.95 -16.75 24.17
CA PHE A 38 -2.67 -16.53 23.51
C PHE A 38 -2.57 -15.13 22.92
N TRP A 39 -3.58 -14.73 22.13
CA TRP A 39 -3.58 -13.44 21.45
C TRP A 39 -3.64 -12.27 22.44
N TYR A 40 -4.47 -12.39 23.48
CA TYR A 40 -4.55 -11.37 24.53
C TYR A 40 -3.24 -11.23 25.30
N ASP A 41 -2.60 -12.34 25.68
CA ASP A 41 -1.31 -12.30 26.38
C ASP A 41 -0.21 -11.72 25.47
N LEU A 42 -0.15 -12.14 24.20
CA LEU A 42 0.82 -11.64 23.21
C LEU A 42 0.69 -10.13 23.01
N MET A 43 -0.52 -9.65 22.67
CA MET A 43 -0.76 -8.24 22.39
C MET A 43 -0.57 -7.36 23.63
N LYS A 44 -1.07 -7.81 24.79
CA LYS A 44 -0.87 -7.10 26.06
C LYS A 44 0.60 -6.98 26.41
N ASN A 45 1.36 -8.07 26.32
CA ASN A 45 2.80 -8.03 26.59
C ASN A 45 3.53 -7.12 25.60
N ALA A 46 3.15 -7.15 24.32
CA ALA A 46 3.76 -6.30 23.30
C ALA A 46 3.51 -4.81 23.50
N THR A 47 2.42 -4.40 24.19
CA THR A 47 2.21 -2.99 24.55
C THR A 47 3.33 -2.45 25.45
N SER A 48 3.96 -3.29 26.27
CA SER A 48 5.10 -2.89 27.11
C SER A 48 6.34 -2.46 26.30
N TRP A 49 6.43 -2.91 25.04
CA TRP A 49 7.47 -2.51 24.08
C TRP A 49 7.09 -1.24 23.30
N GLY A 50 5.88 -0.71 23.51
CA GLY A 50 5.35 0.41 22.74
C GLY A 50 4.81 -0.01 21.35
N LEU A 51 4.38 -1.27 21.20
CA LEU A 51 3.73 -1.74 19.97
C LEU A 51 2.47 -0.92 19.69
N LYS A 52 2.33 -0.51 18.43
CA LYS A 52 1.19 0.27 17.91
C LYS A 52 0.57 -0.35 16.66
N MET A 53 1.34 -1.13 15.92
CA MET A 53 0.87 -1.85 14.75
C MET A 53 1.50 -3.25 14.72
N TYR A 54 0.69 -4.28 14.52
CA TYR A 54 1.11 -5.65 14.32
C TYR A 54 0.91 -6.04 12.85
N GLU A 55 1.97 -6.45 12.19
CA GLU A 55 1.91 -6.99 10.83
C GLU A 55 1.86 -8.51 10.89
N GLN A 56 0.73 -9.09 10.46
CA GLN A 56 0.61 -10.52 10.22
C GLN A 56 1.03 -10.80 8.78
N ASP A 57 2.21 -11.39 8.63
CA ASP A 57 2.85 -11.76 7.38
C ASP A 57 2.74 -13.26 7.11
N TRP A 58 3.01 -13.64 5.86
CA TRP A 58 2.95 -15.00 5.35
C TRP A 58 1.58 -15.64 5.58
N LEU A 59 0.52 -14.81 5.56
CA LEU A 59 -0.86 -15.27 5.66
C LEU A 59 -1.20 -16.31 4.58
N ASN A 60 -0.70 -16.11 3.36
CA ASN A 60 -0.81 -17.10 2.29
C ASN A 60 -0.09 -18.41 2.65
N VAL A 61 1.13 -18.38 3.16
CA VAL A 61 1.90 -19.59 3.53
C VAL A 61 1.18 -20.35 4.63
N GLU A 62 0.78 -19.65 5.70
CA GLU A 62 0.06 -20.26 6.83
C GLU A 62 -1.25 -20.91 6.38
N THR A 63 -1.99 -20.23 5.50
CA THR A 63 -3.26 -20.77 4.95
C THR A 63 -3.03 -21.92 3.97
N LEU A 64 -2.08 -21.81 3.06
CA LEU A 64 -1.87 -22.79 1.99
C LEU A 64 -1.12 -24.04 2.47
N LEU A 65 -0.37 -23.95 3.57
CA LEU A 65 0.34 -25.10 4.17
C LEU A 65 -0.43 -25.75 5.33
N SER A 66 -1.57 -25.19 5.74
CA SER A 66 -2.43 -25.78 6.77
C SER A 66 -3.65 -26.45 6.14
N ASN A 67 -3.63 -27.79 6.05
CA ASN A 67 -4.81 -28.54 5.58
C ASN A 67 -6.04 -28.26 6.47
N ASP A 68 -5.82 -28.07 7.77
CA ASP A 68 -6.90 -27.75 8.72
C ASP A 68 -7.66 -26.45 8.36
N LEU A 69 -6.98 -25.45 7.79
CA LEU A 69 -7.63 -24.20 7.34
C LEU A 69 -8.43 -24.39 6.03
N ALA A 70 -8.21 -25.49 5.32
CA ALA A 70 -9.00 -25.87 4.14
C ALA A 70 -10.18 -26.79 4.50
N GLU A 71 -10.08 -27.54 5.60
CA GLU A 71 -11.07 -28.55 6.02
C GLU A 71 -12.03 -28.06 7.12
N ASP A 72 -11.59 -27.18 8.02
CA ASP A 72 -12.43 -26.53 9.04
C ASP A 72 -12.96 -25.18 8.53
N LEU A 73 -14.27 -25.11 8.34
CA LEU A 73 -14.98 -23.91 7.86
C LEU A 73 -14.83 -22.69 8.79
N SER A 74 -14.53 -22.90 10.07
CA SER A 74 -14.50 -21.87 11.11
C SER A 74 -13.09 -21.50 11.59
N LEU A 75 -12.08 -22.35 11.36
CA LEU A 75 -10.76 -22.16 11.95
C LEU A 75 -10.12 -20.84 11.53
N GLY A 76 -10.20 -20.49 10.24
CA GLY A 76 -9.63 -19.24 9.73
C GLY A 76 -10.34 -18.00 10.28
N GLU A 77 -11.67 -18.04 10.40
CA GLU A 77 -12.46 -16.96 11.01
C GLU A 77 -12.10 -16.80 12.48
N ARG A 78 -12.07 -17.89 13.26
CA ARG A 78 -11.71 -17.88 14.68
C ARG A 78 -10.30 -17.35 14.88
N TRP A 79 -9.31 -17.87 14.15
CA TRP A 79 -7.93 -17.41 14.23
C TRP A 79 -7.79 -15.90 13.99
N LEU A 80 -8.34 -15.38 12.89
CA LEU A 80 -8.18 -13.97 12.54
C LEU A 80 -9.00 -13.04 13.45
N THR A 81 -10.21 -13.44 13.85
CA THR A 81 -11.02 -12.63 14.78
C THR A 81 -10.44 -12.60 16.18
N GLU A 82 -9.89 -13.70 16.71
CA GLU A 82 -9.23 -13.71 18.02
C GLU A 82 -8.01 -12.78 18.05
N MET A 83 -7.18 -12.83 17.00
CA MET A 83 -6.07 -11.88 16.81
C MET A 83 -6.56 -10.43 16.76
N GLY A 84 -7.62 -10.18 15.97
CA GLY A 84 -8.24 -8.87 15.83
C GLY A 84 -8.78 -8.30 17.14
N ASN A 85 -9.55 -9.09 17.87
CA ASN A 85 -10.16 -8.71 19.15
C ASN A 85 -9.09 -8.38 20.20
N ALA A 86 -8.01 -9.16 20.26
CA ALA A 86 -6.90 -8.90 21.16
C ALA A 86 -6.13 -7.63 20.79
N ALA A 87 -5.92 -7.36 19.50
CA ALA A 87 -5.28 -6.14 19.03
C ALA A 87 -6.14 -4.90 19.34
N GLU A 88 -7.45 -4.98 19.08
CA GLU A 88 -8.41 -3.91 19.40
C GLU A 88 -8.44 -3.60 20.90
N PHE A 89 -8.52 -4.63 21.74
CA PHE A 89 -8.49 -4.46 23.19
C PHE A 89 -7.24 -3.70 23.68
N ASN A 90 -6.12 -3.86 22.99
CA ASN A 90 -4.84 -3.23 23.33
C ASN A 90 -4.53 -1.96 22.51
N ASN A 91 -5.48 -1.46 21.71
CA ASN A 91 -5.31 -0.30 20.84
C ASN A 91 -4.10 -0.43 19.88
N ILE A 92 -4.00 -1.61 19.27
CA ILE A 92 -2.99 -1.98 18.25
C ILE A 92 -3.73 -2.14 16.92
N THR A 93 -3.24 -1.50 15.87
CA THR A 93 -3.74 -1.74 14.50
C THR A 93 -3.05 -2.95 13.88
N ILE A 94 -3.66 -3.53 12.85
CA ILE A 94 -3.11 -4.68 12.13
C ILE A 94 -2.84 -4.31 10.67
N GLN A 95 -1.68 -4.75 10.18
CA GLN A 95 -1.38 -4.85 8.75
C GLN A 95 -1.45 -6.31 8.32
N TYR A 96 -2.19 -6.60 7.25
CA TYR A 96 -2.08 -7.87 6.56
C TYR A 96 -0.98 -7.86 5.52
N CYS A 97 -0.20 -8.93 5.46
CA CYS A 97 0.91 -9.06 4.56
C CYS A 97 0.93 -10.45 3.94
N MET A 98 1.33 -10.51 2.65
CA MET A 98 1.23 -11.71 1.82
C MET A 98 -0.18 -12.33 1.88
N SER A 99 -1.20 -11.47 1.88
CA SER A 99 -2.59 -11.85 2.10
C SER A 99 -3.26 -12.34 0.82
N LEU A 100 -3.95 -13.47 0.89
CA LEU A 100 -4.90 -13.88 -0.14
C LEU A 100 -6.15 -12.97 -0.12
N PRO A 101 -6.90 -12.86 -1.24
CA PRO A 101 -8.14 -12.06 -1.28
C PRO A 101 -9.15 -12.41 -0.18
N ARG A 102 -9.21 -13.68 0.25
CA ARG A 102 -10.07 -14.12 1.36
C ARG A 102 -9.71 -13.46 2.70
N HIS A 103 -8.44 -13.17 2.97
CA HIS A 103 -8.04 -12.45 4.18
C HIS A 103 -8.44 -10.98 4.10
N GLY A 104 -8.33 -10.38 2.91
CA GLY A 104 -8.88 -9.06 2.65
C GLY A 104 -10.38 -9.02 2.95
N LEU A 105 -11.17 -9.96 2.43
CA LEU A 105 -12.61 -10.03 2.73
C LEU A 105 -12.88 -10.18 4.23
N MET A 106 -12.07 -10.98 4.92
CA MET A 106 -12.17 -11.17 6.38
C MET A 106 -11.90 -9.88 7.18
N SER A 107 -11.09 -8.95 6.66
CA SER A 107 -10.81 -7.69 7.35
C SER A 107 -12.07 -6.83 7.57
N THR A 108 -13.12 -7.04 6.78
CA THR A 108 -14.40 -6.34 6.96
C THR A 108 -15.08 -6.65 8.29
N GLN A 109 -14.69 -7.75 8.96
CA GLN A 109 -15.15 -8.11 10.30
C GLN A 109 -14.16 -7.71 11.40
N ILE A 110 -13.00 -7.14 11.06
CA ILE A 110 -11.92 -6.85 12.01
C ILE A 110 -11.48 -5.39 11.83
N PRO A 111 -12.18 -4.40 12.44
CA PRO A 111 -11.99 -2.98 12.16
C PRO A 111 -10.57 -2.45 12.41
N VAL A 112 -9.80 -3.11 13.28
CA VAL A 112 -8.41 -2.74 13.56
C VAL A 112 -7.42 -3.21 12.50
N VAL A 113 -7.83 -4.03 11.53
CA VAL A 113 -7.06 -4.26 10.30
C VAL A 113 -7.24 -3.04 9.42
N THR A 114 -6.27 -2.12 9.48
CA THR A 114 -6.37 -0.82 8.80
C THR A 114 -5.66 -0.79 7.46
N GLN A 115 -4.81 -1.78 7.17
CA GLN A 115 -3.97 -1.78 5.97
C GLN A 115 -3.61 -3.20 5.51
N ALA A 116 -3.34 -3.34 4.22
CA ALA A 116 -2.83 -4.57 3.63
C ALA A 116 -1.75 -4.29 2.59
N ARG A 117 -0.74 -5.15 2.52
CA ARG A 117 0.28 -5.09 1.47
C ARG A 117 -0.36 -5.34 0.11
N ALA A 118 -0.12 -4.41 -0.82
CA ALA A 118 -0.65 -4.42 -2.18
C ALA A 118 0.41 -4.80 -3.24
N SER A 119 1.62 -5.08 -2.79
CA SER A 119 2.80 -5.41 -3.58
C SER A 119 3.41 -6.75 -3.13
N GLU A 120 4.33 -7.27 -3.93
CA GLU A 120 5.31 -8.26 -3.48
C GLU A 120 6.34 -7.65 -2.52
N ASP A 121 7.21 -8.50 -1.97
CA ASP A 121 8.35 -8.07 -1.16
C ASP A 121 9.35 -7.26 -1.99
N TYR A 122 9.88 -6.21 -1.36
CA TYR A 122 10.88 -5.34 -1.95
C TYR A 122 12.11 -6.11 -2.45
N HIS A 123 12.59 -5.77 -3.66
CA HIS A 123 13.66 -6.45 -4.40
C HIS A 123 13.39 -7.91 -4.85
N VAL A 124 12.19 -8.45 -4.68
CA VAL A 124 11.79 -9.72 -5.32
C VAL A 124 11.48 -9.51 -6.80
N GLN A 125 10.84 -8.38 -7.15
CA GLN A 125 10.53 -7.99 -8.53
C GLN A 125 10.91 -6.53 -8.79
N GLU A 126 11.28 -6.21 -10.03
CA GLU A 126 11.65 -4.83 -10.40
C GLU A 126 10.43 -3.89 -10.39
N ASP A 127 9.26 -4.38 -10.80
CA ASP A 127 8.04 -3.59 -10.89
C ASP A 127 7.12 -3.71 -9.67
N GLN A 128 7.70 -4.05 -8.52
CA GLN A 128 7.04 -4.16 -7.22
C GLN A 128 6.25 -2.88 -6.82
N TRP A 129 6.63 -1.72 -7.35
CA TRP A 129 5.91 -0.47 -7.16
C TRP A 129 4.54 -0.44 -7.82
N LYS A 130 4.22 -1.31 -8.80
CA LYS A 130 2.98 -1.30 -9.58
C LYS A 130 1.78 -1.84 -8.78
N ILE A 131 1.34 -1.10 -7.76
CA ILE A 131 0.24 -1.49 -6.87
C ILE A 131 -1.13 -0.98 -7.32
N GLY A 132 -1.25 -0.29 -8.46
CA GLY A 132 -2.46 0.44 -8.84
C GLY A 132 -3.74 -0.40 -8.89
N VAL A 133 -3.67 -1.64 -9.37
CA VAL A 133 -4.83 -2.56 -9.42
C VAL A 133 -5.11 -3.16 -8.04
N SER A 134 -4.09 -3.69 -7.36
CA SER A 134 -4.24 -4.25 -6.01
C SER A 134 -4.77 -3.22 -5.01
N SER A 135 -4.41 -1.95 -5.19
CA SER A 135 -4.89 -0.83 -4.38
C SER A 135 -6.39 -0.60 -4.51
N MET A 136 -6.98 -0.88 -5.69
CA MET A 136 -8.44 -0.82 -5.88
C MET A 136 -9.14 -1.82 -4.96
N PHE A 137 -8.65 -3.06 -4.93
CA PHE A 137 -9.23 -4.13 -4.11
C PHE A 137 -9.10 -3.81 -2.62
N ALA A 138 -7.90 -3.44 -2.15
CA ALA A 138 -7.69 -3.08 -0.75
C ALA A 138 -8.57 -1.89 -0.32
N TYR A 139 -8.64 -0.83 -1.13
CA TYR A 139 -9.45 0.35 -0.81
C TYR A 139 -10.95 0.05 -0.77
N ALA A 140 -11.45 -0.81 -1.67
CA ALA A 140 -12.85 -1.24 -1.68
C ALA A 140 -13.26 -1.95 -0.37
N LEU A 141 -12.29 -2.52 0.35
CA LEU A 141 -12.49 -3.20 1.64
C LEU A 141 -12.22 -2.28 2.85
N GLY A 142 -11.98 -0.99 2.61
CA GLY A 142 -11.66 -0.02 3.66
C GLY A 142 -10.22 -0.09 4.16
N LEU A 143 -9.34 -0.82 3.48
CA LEU A 143 -7.93 -0.97 3.85
C LEU A 143 -7.08 0.07 3.14
N ALA A 144 -6.04 0.56 3.83
CA ALA A 144 -4.98 1.34 3.20
C ALA A 144 -3.97 0.42 2.48
N PRO A 145 -3.76 0.55 1.16
CA PRO A 145 -2.73 -0.19 0.45
C PRO A 145 -1.32 0.15 0.95
N SER A 146 -0.51 -0.86 1.27
CA SER A 146 0.91 -0.71 1.57
C SER A 146 1.77 -1.16 0.38
N LYS A 147 2.71 -0.32 -0.07
CA LYS A 147 3.67 -0.64 -1.14
C LYS A 147 4.87 -1.46 -0.62
N ASP A 148 4.94 -1.81 0.66
CA ASP A 148 6.17 -2.28 1.31
C ASP A 148 7.27 -1.20 1.40
N THR A 149 8.39 -1.59 2.00
CA THR A 149 9.60 -0.80 2.14
C THR A 149 10.26 -0.46 0.80
N PHE A 150 11.18 0.49 0.84
CA PHE A 150 12.01 0.88 -0.30
C PHE A 150 13.26 1.64 0.17
N TRP A 151 14.28 1.74 -0.68
CA TRP A 151 15.41 2.63 -0.44
C TRP A 151 15.18 4.01 -1.05
N THR A 152 15.52 5.06 -0.30
CA THR A 152 15.50 6.46 -0.77
C THR A 152 16.75 6.84 -1.55
N THR A 153 17.75 5.97 -1.61
CA THR A 153 18.96 6.10 -2.43
C THR A 153 19.15 4.89 -3.32
N THR A 154 19.82 5.08 -4.46
CA THR A 154 20.11 4.00 -5.41
C THR A 154 21.03 2.93 -4.82
N VAL A 155 22.02 3.33 -4.01
CA VAL A 155 23.02 2.43 -3.43
C VAL A 155 23.18 2.71 -1.93
N GLN A 156 23.11 1.65 -1.13
CA GLN A 156 23.39 1.67 0.30
C GLN A 156 24.84 1.26 0.56
N ASN A 157 25.78 2.19 0.37
CA ASN A 157 27.22 1.92 0.52
C ASN A 157 27.54 1.37 1.93
N GLY A 158 28.24 0.23 1.97
CA GLY A 158 28.59 -0.42 3.25
C GLY A 158 27.49 -1.29 3.84
N ASN A 159 26.35 -1.48 3.16
CA ASN A 159 25.32 -2.43 3.60
C ASN A 159 25.89 -3.88 3.59
N PRO A 160 26.03 -4.53 4.76
CA PRO A 160 26.69 -5.84 4.85
C PRO A 160 25.81 -6.98 4.34
N LYS A 161 24.48 -6.79 4.32
CA LYS A 161 23.50 -7.83 3.97
C LYS A 161 23.19 -7.82 2.48
N TYR A 162 23.18 -6.64 1.85
CA TYR A 162 22.79 -6.46 0.45
C TYR A 162 23.79 -5.60 -0.36
N PRO A 163 25.10 -5.92 -0.36
CA PRO A 163 26.14 -5.05 -0.93
C PRO A 163 26.07 -4.86 -2.46
N LYS A 164 25.27 -5.68 -3.16
CA LYS A 164 25.14 -5.66 -4.63
C LYS A 164 23.74 -5.26 -5.11
N LYS A 165 22.80 -4.98 -4.20
CA LYS A 165 21.44 -4.56 -4.56
C LYS A 165 21.44 -3.05 -4.83
N GLN A 166 20.55 -2.63 -5.72
CA GLN A 166 20.35 -1.22 -6.06
C GLN A 166 18.86 -0.94 -6.23
N GLU A 167 18.42 0.24 -5.78
CA GLU A 167 17.10 0.77 -6.10
C GLU A 167 17.17 1.61 -7.37
N LEU A 168 16.47 1.19 -8.41
CA LEU A 168 16.52 1.86 -9.71
C LEU A 168 15.76 3.18 -9.70
N TRP A 169 14.64 3.25 -8.96
CA TRP A 169 13.72 4.38 -9.00
C TRP A 169 13.33 4.88 -7.60
N PRO A 170 14.28 5.38 -6.77
CA PRO A 170 13.97 5.80 -5.40
C PRO A 170 12.83 6.82 -5.31
N ALA A 171 12.79 7.76 -6.26
CA ALA A 171 11.75 8.78 -6.32
C ALA A 171 10.37 8.21 -6.67
N LEU A 172 10.32 7.22 -7.58
CA LEU A 172 9.08 6.54 -7.92
C LEU A 172 8.55 5.70 -6.75
N GLN A 173 9.43 4.96 -6.07
CA GLN A 173 9.06 4.21 -4.86
C GLN A 173 8.47 5.13 -3.78
N THR A 174 9.11 6.30 -3.58
CA THR A 174 8.67 7.30 -2.60
C THR A 174 7.28 7.85 -2.94
N VAL A 175 7.06 8.29 -4.18
CA VAL A 175 5.75 8.85 -4.57
C VAL A 175 4.65 7.79 -4.53
N VAL A 176 4.92 6.55 -4.96
CA VAL A 176 3.93 5.47 -4.88
C VAL A 176 3.57 5.17 -3.43
N ALA A 177 4.55 5.02 -2.54
CA ALA A 177 4.27 4.77 -1.12
C ALA A 177 3.47 5.93 -0.49
N THR A 178 3.74 7.17 -0.90
CA THR A 178 3.00 8.35 -0.42
C THR A 178 1.55 8.33 -0.89
N LEU A 179 1.34 8.00 -2.17
CA LEU A 179 0.02 7.97 -2.79
C LEU A 179 -0.79 6.72 -2.44
N SER A 180 -0.22 5.74 -1.74
CA SER A 180 -0.91 4.48 -1.42
C SER A 180 -1.84 4.57 -0.20
N MET A 181 -1.87 5.70 0.53
CA MET A 181 -2.59 5.89 1.81
C MET A 181 -2.04 5.07 3.00
N GLY A 182 -1.36 3.95 2.73
CA GLY A 182 -0.70 3.11 3.72
C GLY A 182 0.58 3.72 4.31
N PRO A 183 1.45 2.88 4.90
CA PRO A 183 2.73 3.33 5.45
C PRO A 183 3.70 3.77 4.36
N VAL A 184 4.46 4.83 4.64
CA VAL A 184 5.68 5.18 3.89
C VAL A 184 6.86 4.64 4.69
N GLY A 185 7.42 3.50 4.26
CA GLY A 185 8.44 2.76 4.99
C GLY A 185 9.83 2.79 4.34
N PRO A 186 10.64 3.85 4.50
CA PRO A 186 12.02 3.81 4.05
C PRO A 186 12.81 2.73 4.80
N GLY A 187 13.47 1.84 4.06
CA GLY A 187 14.27 0.72 4.55
C GLY A 187 15.78 0.91 4.36
N ASP A 188 16.21 2.16 4.21
CA ASP A 188 17.61 2.56 4.07
C ASP A 188 18.47 2.10 5.26
N MET A 189 19.78 1.96 5.02
CA MET A 189 20.74 1.78 6.11
C MET A 189 20.71 3.02 7.02
N ILE A 190 20.97 2.82 8.32
CA ILE A 190 21.10 3.92 9.28
C ILE A 190 22.12 4.94 8.77
N GLY A 191 21.71 6.20 8.67
CA GLY A 191 22.56 7.31 8.21
C GLY A 191 22.65 7.47 6.68
N ALA A 192 21.98 6.62 5.89
CA ALA A 192 22.03 6.66 4.43
C ALA A 192 20.73 7.10 3.76
N THR A 193 19.70 7.47 4.54
CA THR A 193 18.44 8.01 4.03
C THR A 193 18.64 9.33 3.30
N ASN A 194 18.12 9.44 2.07
CA ASN A 194 17.97 10.71 1.36
C ASN A 194 16.81 11.52 1.97
N LYS A 195 17.14 12.35 2.95
CA LYS A 195 16.17 13.20 3.65
C LYS A 195 15.42 14.14 2.69
N ASP A 196 16.10 14.72 1.72
CA ASP A 196 15.49 15.69 0.79
C ASP A 196 14.43 15.05 -0.09
N LEU A 197 14.62 13.79 -0.48
CA LEU A 197 13.61 13.02 -1.20
C LEU A 197 12.46 12.64 -0.27
N LEU A 198 12.76 12.04 0.89
CA LEU A 198 11.74 11.57 1.81
C LEU A 198 10.84 12.71 2.30
N MET A 199 11.41 13.87 2.63
CA MET A 199 10.64 15.02 3.12
C MET A 199 9.68 15.59 2.07
N ARG A 200 9.73 15.18 0.79
CA ARG A 200 8.72 15.56 -0.21
C ARG A 200 7.35 14.95 0.06
N CYS A 201 7.27 13.86 0.82
CA CYS A 201 5.99 13.30 1.24
C CYS A 201 5.46 13.91 2.54
N CYS A 202 6.20 14.83 3.17
CA CYS A 202 5.89 15.34 4.49
C CYS A 202 5.69 16.86 4.49
N ASN A 203 4.96 17.35 5.49
CA ASN A 203 5.07 18.76 5.89
C ASN A 203 6.37 19.00 6.69
N MET A 204 6.56 20.23 7.17
CA MET A 204 7.76 20.63 7.91
C MET A 204 7.93 19.89 9.25
N GLU A 205 6.82 19.46 9.86
CA GLU A 205 6.78 18.70 11.11
C GLU A 205 6.99 17.19 10.92
N GLY A 206 7.07 16.71 9.67
CA GLY A 206 7.23 15.28 9.37
C GLY A 206 5.90 14.51 9.29
N LEU A 207 4.76 15.19 9.28
CA LEU A 207 3.47 14.57 8.97
C LEU A 207 3.42 14.20 7.49
N ILE A 208 3.20 12.92 7.21
CA ILE A 208 3.05 12.43 5.84
C ILE A 208 1.73 12.97 5.26
N LEU A 209 1.83 13.66 4.12
CA LEU A 209 0.71 14.23 3.37
C LEU A 209 0.20 13.21 2.36
N LYS A 210 -0.74 12.36 2.81
CA LYS A 210 -1.36 11.33 1.99
C LYS A 210 -2.63 11.84 1.33
N PRO A 211 -3.04 11.30 0.17
CA PRO A 211 -4.36 11.58 -0.37
C PRO A 211 -5.49 10.96 0.46
N SER A 212 -6.72 11.41 0.23
CA SER A 212 -7.93 10.85 0.83
C SER A 212 -8.35 9.51 0.21
N ARG A 213 -7.84 9.20 -0.99
CA ARG A 213 -7.98 7.91 -1.67
C ARG A 213 -6.63 7.45 -2.19
N PRO A 214 -6.28 6.16 -2.13
CA PRO A 214 -5.04 5.70 -2.74
C PRO A 214 -5.05 5.95 -4.24
N ALA A 215 -3.88 6.16 -4.84
CA ALA A 215 -3.76 6.18 -6.29
C ALA A 215 -4.00 4.78 -6.86
N THR A 216 -4.95 4.68 -7.78
CA THR A 216 -5.35 3.42 -8.42
C THR A 216 -5.20 3.50 -9.93
N ALA A 217 -5.05 2.35 -10.58
CA ALA A 217 -5.02 2.26 -12.03
C ALA A 217 -6.34 2.76 -12.63
N MET A 218 -6.25 3.58 -13.68
CA MET A 218 -7.43 4.03 -14.42
C MET A 218 -8.04 2.88 -15.25
N ASP A 219 -9.35 2.94 -15.50
CA ASP A 219 -10.08 2.00 -16.35
C ASP A 219 -9.46 1.93 -17.74
N LEU A 220 -9.07 3.06 -18.33
CA LEU A 220 -8.45 3.08 -19.66
C LEU A 220 -7.11 2.33 -19.70
N GLN A 221 -6.34 2.36 -18.62
CA GLN A 221 -5.11 1.57 -18.50
C GLN A 221 -5.46 0.08 -18.44
N ILE A 222 -6.43 -0.31 -17.62
CA ILE A 222 -6.83 -1.71 -17.43
C ILE A 222 -7.38 -2.29 -18.74
N ILE A 223 -8.26 -1.55 -19.42
CA ILE A 223 -8.81 -1.94 -20.73
C ILE A 223 -7.70 -2.08 -21.76
N LYS A 224 -6.73 -1.15 -21.80
CA LYS A 224 -5.57 -1.26 -22.70
C LYS A 224 -4.72 -2.50 -22.43
N ALA A 225 -4.51 -2.83 -21.15
CA ALA A 225 -3.77 -4.02 -20.75
C ALA A 225 -4.49 -5.32 -21.14
N ALA A 226 -5.83 -5.35 -21.05
CA ALA A 226 -6.63 -6.49 -21.46
C ALA A 226 -6.80 -6.59 -22.99
N PHE A 227 -6.90 -5.45 -23.68
CA PHE A 227 -7.17 -5.35 -25.11
C PHE A 227 -6.10 -4.48 -25.78
N PRO A 228 -5.01 -5.07 -26.32
CA PRO A 228 -3.89 -4.32 -26.87
C PRO A 228 -4.23 -3.36 -28.01
N ASP A 229 -5.33 -3.57 -28.74
CA ASP A 229 -5.78 -2.68 -29.83
C ASP A 229 -6.61 -1.49 -29.33
N PHE A 230 -7.03 -1.48 -28.05
CA PHE A 230 -7.77 -0.38 -27.48
C PHE A 230 -6.93 0.91 -27.47
N ASN A 231 -7.57 2.06 -27.66
CA ASN A 231 -6.92 3.36 -27.62
C ASN A 231 -6.82 3.90 -26.18
N GLY A 232 -5.96 3.28 -25.38
CA GLY A 232 -5.65 3.68 -24.00
C GLY A 232 -4.16 3.90 -23.77
N PRO A 233 -3.77 4.38 -22.58
CA PRO A 233 -2.38 4.61 -22.23
C PRO A 233 -1.61 3.28 -22.14
N ASP A 234 -0.47 3.22 -22.81
CA ASP A 234 0.47 2.09 -22.76
C ASP A 234 1.53 2.39 -21.69
N GLY A 235 1.22 2.03 -20.44
CA GLY A 235 2.02 2.33 -19.25
C GLY A 235 1.19 2.31 -17.96
N GLN A 236 1.68 2.93 -16.90
CA GLN A 236 0.92 3.16 -15.66
C GLN A 236 0.39 4.60 -15.63
N VAL A 237 -0.92 4.78 -15.54
CA VAL A 237 -1.60 6.06 -15.35
C VAL A 237 -2.63 5.91 -14.25
N TRP A 238 -2.37 6.54 -13.11
CA TRP A 238 -3.14 6.39 -11.89
C TRP A 238 -3.72 7.72 -11.45
N THR A 239 -4.89 7.66 -10.83
CA THR A 239 -5.59 8.82 -10.30
C THR A 239 -5.91 8.65 -8.82
N SER A 240 -5.94 9.77 -8.09
CA SER A 240 -6.25 9.86 -6.67
C SER A 240 -6.91 11.20 -6.36
N LEU A 241 -7.61 11.29 -5.23
CA LEU A 241 -8.26 12.51 -4.75
C LEU A 241 -7.82 12.85 -3.34
N SER A 242 -7.72 14.15 -3.07
CA SER A 242 -7.57 14.72 -1.73
C SER A 242 -8.77 15.61 -1.44
N GLU A 243 -9.35 15.46 -0.26
CA GLU A 243 -10.47 16.26 0.24
C GLU A 243 -9.98 17.17 1.37
N ILE A 244 -10.47 18.40 1.43
CA ILE A 244 -10.20 19.27 2.59
C ILE A 244 -10.95 18.72 3.80
N TYR A 245 -10.26 18.56 4.93
CA TYR A 245 -10.90 18.10 6.17
C TYR A 245 -12.01 19.07 6.59
N GLY A 246 -13.22 18.54 6.80
CA GLY A 246 -14.41 19.33 7.14
C GLY A 246 -15.18 19.89 5.94
N ASP A 247 -14.63 19.78 4.72
CA ASP A 247 -15.31 20.15 3.47
C ASP A 247 -15.07 19.09 2.38
N LYS A 248 -16.02 18.15 2.29
CA LYS A 248 -16.00 17.09 1.28
C LYS A 248 -16.31 17.60 -0.14
N THR A 249 -16.75 18.84 -0.29
CA THR A 249 -17.07 19.42 -1.61
C THR A 249 -15.82 19.97 -2.30
N THR A 250 -14.85 20.47 -1.53
CA THR A 250 -13.56 20.91 -2.05
C THR A 250 -12.60 19.73 -2.18
N GLN A 251 -12.42 19.26 -3.41
CA GLN A 251 -11.53 18.16 -3.76
C GLN A 251 -10.43 18.63 -4.70
N PHE A 252 -9.27 17.99 -4.62
CA PHE A 252 -8.12 18.15 -5.52
C PHE A 252 -7.73 16.80 -6.10
N GLY A 253 -7.45 16.78 -7.40
CA GLY A 253 -7.04 15.59 -8.13
C GLY A 253 -5.53 15.40 -8.08
N ILE A 254 -5.09 14.15 -8.15
CA ILE A 254 -3.70 13.77 -8.30
C ILE A 254 -3.61 12.77 -9.43
N LEU A 255 -2.73 13.01 -10.39
CA LEU A 255 -2.47 12.10 -11.50
C LEU A 255 -0.99 11.73 -11.55
N LEU A 256 -0.71 10.43 -11.48
CA LEU A 256 0.63 9.86 -11.67
C LEU A 256 0.65 9.12 -13.01
N ALA A 257 1.68 9.37 -13.83
CA ALA A 257 1.99 8.54 -14.98
C ALA A 257 3.45 8.11 -14.92
N ALA A 258 3.70 6.82 -15.14
CA ALA A 258 5.03 6.22 -15.10
C ALA A 258 5.11 5.02 -16.04
N ASN A 259 6.33 4.61 -16.39
CA ASN A 259 6.57 3.45 -17.25
C ASN A 259 5.77 3.50 -18.57
N MET A 260 5.58 4.71 -19.14
CA MET A 260 4.87 4.90 -20.40
C MET A 260 5.76 4.49 -21.59
N SER A 261 5.27 3.57 -22.41
CA SER A 261 5.95 3.12 -23.63
C SER A 261 5.76 4.10 -24.80
N LYS A 262 4.65 4.84 -24.80
CA LYS A 262 4.26 5.79 -25.85
C LYS A 262 3.58 7.01 -25.27
N PRO A 263 3.66 8.18 -25.93
CA PRO A 263 2.91 9.36 -25.52
C PRO A 263 1.40 9.11 -25.55
N TYR A 264 0.67 9.63 -24.56
CA TYR A 264 -0.79 9.54 -24.52
C TYR A 264 -1.42 10.91 -24.24
N LYS A 265 -2.41 11.30 -25.06
CA LYS A 265 -3.19 12.53 -24.86
C LYS A 265 -4.42 12.22 -24.03
N LEU A 266 -4.31 12.48 -22.73
CA LEU A 266 -5.40 12.27 -21.78
C LEU A 266 -6.31 13.50 -21.74
N ARG A 267 -7.63 13.31 -21.75
CA ARG A 267 -8.63 14.38 -21.57
C ARG A 267 -9.26 14.28 -20.19
N ALA A 268 -9.73 15.39 -19.65
CA ALA A 268 -10.28 15.44 -18.29
C ALA A 268 -11.40 14.43 -18.04
N TYR A 269 -12.36 14.29 -18.97
CA TYR A 269 -13.46 13.33 -18.85
C TYR A 269 -13.03 11.86 -18.85
N GLN A 270 -11.76 11.57 -19.15
CA GLN A 270 -11.21 10.21 -19.17
C GLN A 270 -10.57 9.81 -17.83
N THR A 271 -10.44 10.73 -16.87
CA THR A 271 -9.66 10.55 -15.63
C THR A 271 -10.40 9.88 -14.48
N GLU A 272 -11.68 9.53 -14.66
CA GLU A 272 -12.59 9.08 -13.60
C GLU A 272 -12.76 10.07 -12.44
N PHE A 273 -12.18 11.26 -12.52
CA PHE A 273 -12.45 12.33 -11.58
C PHE A 273 -13.90 12.79 -11.67
N PRO A 274 -14.47 13.32 -10.57
CA PRO A 274 -15.79 13.94 -10.58
C PRO A 274 -15.91 15.04 -11.63
N TYR A 275 -17.14 15.28 -12.10
CA TYR A 275 -17.43 16.20 -13.20
C TYR A 275 -16.86 17.62 -13.01
N GLN A 276 -16.67 18.07 -11.77
CA GLN A 276 -16.05 19.35 -11.43
C GLN A 276 -14.60 19.49 -11.94
N PHE A 277 -13.93 18.39 -12.28
CA PHE A 277 -12.59 18.39 -12.87
C PHE A 277 -12.59 18.42 -14.40
N TYR A 278 -13.75 18.35 -15.06
CA TYR A 278 -13.85 18.37 -16.52
C TYR A 278 -13.36 19.69 -17.11
N ASP A 279 -13.40 20.76 -16.31
CA ASP A 279 -12.64 21.97 -16.51
C ASP A 279 -11.81 22.25 -15.25
N SER A 280 -10.50 22.07 -15.35
CA SER A 280 -9.59 22.17 -14.21
C SER A 280 -8.27 22.84 -14.60
N ILE A 281 -7.50 23.24 -13.60
CA ILE A 281 -6.12 23.66 -13.75
C ILE A 281 -5.22 22.55 -13.24
N VAL A 282 -4.22 22.18 -14.03
CA VAL A 282 -3.23 21.16 -13.68
C VAL A 282 -1.87 21.80 -13.37
N PHE A 283 -1.23 21.32 -12.31
CA PHE A 283 0.03 21.80 -11.76
C PHE A 283 1.06 20.66 -11.82
N PRO A 284 2.11 20.75 -12.66
CA PRO A 284 3.22 19.80 -12.65
C PRO A 284 3.97 19.86 -11.31
N TYR A 285 4.22 18.72 -10.67
CA TYR A 285 4.82 18.68 -9.33
C TYR A 285 6.17 19.39 -9.22
N ASN A 286 6.98 19.32 -10.29
CA ASN A 286 8.33 19.89 -10.34
C ASN A 286 8.36 21.34 -10.82
N LYS A 287 7.26 21.86 -11.36
CA LYS A 287 7.14 23.23 -11.88
C LYS A 287 5.71 23.74 -11.70
N PRO A 288 5.25 23.94 -10.45
CA PRO A 288 3.85 24.32 -10.17
C PRO A 288 3.46 25.66 -10.81
N GLN A 289 4.42 26.56 -11.03
CA GLN A 289 4.19 27.84 -11.72
C GLN A 289 3.82 27.67 -13.22
N ALA A 290 4.09 26.50 -13.82
CA ALA A 290 3.70 26.18 -15.19
C ALA A 290 2.29 25.55 -15.25
N ALA A 291 1.38 26.07 -14.44
CA ALA A 291 0.00 25.64 -14.42
C ALA A 291 -0.66 25.85 -15.78
N MET A 292 -1.52 24.91 -16.19
CA MET A 292 -2.18 24.93 -17.49
C MET A 292 -3.63 24.45 -17.39
N PRO A 293 -4.52 24.90 -18.28
CA PRO A 293 -5.87 24.37 -18.34
C PRO A 293 -5.84 22.89 -18.74
N PHE A 294 -6.72 22.10 -18.13
CA PHE A 294 -6.92 20.69 -18.41
C PHE A 294 -8.42 20.41 -18.58
N ASN A 295 -8.81 20.13 -19.83
CA ASN A 295 -10.19 19.85 -20.19
C ASN A 295 -10.27 19.07 -21.51
N GLY A 296 -11.47 18.94 -22.10
CA GLY A 296 -11.65 18.25 -23.38
C GLY A 296 -10.89 18.90 -24.56
N LYS A 297 -10.67 20.23 -24.52
CA LYS A 297 -9.98 21.01 -25.56
C LYS A 297 -8.47 21.06 -25.33
N TYR A 298 -8.04 21.11 -24.07
CA TYR A 298 -6.64 21.14 -23.66
C TYR A 298 -6.29 19.83 -22.93
N PRO A 299 -6.00 18.74 -23.68
CA PRO A 299 -5.60 17.47 -23.08
C PRO A 299 -4.22 17.57 -22.45
N LEU A 300 -4.01 16.76 -21.41
CA LEU A 300 -2.70 16.56 -20.81
C LEU A 300 -1.89 15.58 -21.66
N ASN A 301 -0.71 16.01 -22.10
CA ASN A 301 0.19 15.17 -22.88
C ASN A 301 1.13 14.39 -21.95
N LEU A 302 0.82 13.12 -21.73
CA LEU A 302 1.67 12.20 -20.96
C LEU A 302 2.81 11.71 -21.85
N ASN A 303 3.86 12.52 -21.96
CA ASN A 303 5.02 12.26 -22.81
C ASN A 303 6.29 12.19 -21.96
N GLY A 304 7.12 11.17 -22.18
CA GLY A 304 8.37 10.98 -21.44
C GLY A 304 8.19 10.56 -19.98
N CYS A 305 7.00 10.09 -19.58
CA CYS A 305 6.71 9.63 -18.23
C CYS A 305 7.30 8.24 -17.98
N THR A 306 8.63 8.15 -17.84
CA THR A 306 9.35 6.88 -17.59
C THR A 306 9.33 6.53 -16.10
N SER A 307 9.92 5.40 -15.71
CA SER A 307 10.07 5.06 -14.28
C SER A 307 11.06 5.99 -13.56
N ASP A 308 12.13 6.42 -14.25
CA ASP A 308 13.12 7.38 -13.72
C ASP A 308 12.58 8.82 -13.69
N GLN A 309 11.76 9.18 -14.68
CA GLN A 309 11.19 10.50 -14.87
C GLN A 309 9.67 10.41 -14.96
N PHE A 310 9.04 9.95 -13.88
CA PHE A 310 7.58 9.91 -13.81
C PHE A 310 6.98 11.31 -13.96
N CYS A 311 5.76 11.36 -14.48
CA CYS A 311 4.95 12.57 -14.50
C CYS A 311 3.99 12.55 -13.31
N LEU A 312 4.01 13.60 -12.50
CA LEU A 312 3.06 13.78 -11.41
C LEU A 312 2.42 15.16 -11.53
N PHE A 313 1.09 15.16 -11.42
CA PHE A 313 0.28 16.36 -11.58
C PHE A 313 -0.72 16.47 -10.45
N TYR A 314 -0.91 17.69 -9.96
CA TYR A 314 -1.98 18.05 -9.04
C TYR A 314 -3.02 18.85 -9.78
N LEU A 315 -4.30 18.63 -9.50
CA LEU A 315 -5.41 19.23 -10.22
C LEU A 315 -6.29 20.02 -9.24
N SER A 316 -6.63 21.24 -9.62
CA SER A 316 -7.68 22.03 -8.96
C SER A 316 -8.88 22.11 -9.90
N PRO A 317 -10.11 21.85 -9.43
CA PRO A 317 -11.29 22.28 -10.15
C PRO A 317 -11.30 23.81 -10.26
N ILE A 318 -12.08 24.36 -11.20
CA ILE A 318 -12.33 25.80 -11.24
C ILE A 318 -13.23 26.16 -10.06
N ILE A 319 -12.66 26.84 -9.07
CA ILE A 319 -13.40 27.36 -7.92
C ILE A 319 -13.86 28.77 -8.30
N ILE A 320 -15.17 28.93 -8.51
CA ILE A 320 -15.79 30.24 -8.69
C ILE A 320 -16.04 30.79 -7.29
N VAL A 321 -15.30 31.84 -6.92
CA VAL A 321 -15.45 32.57 -5.65
C VAL A 321 -16.44 33.71 -5.83
#